data_AF-X1PQW4-F1
#
_entry.id   AF-X1PQW4-F1
#
_cell.length_a   1.000
_cell.length_b   1.000
_cell.length_c   1.000
_cell.angle_alpha   90.00
_cell.angle_beta   90.00
_cell.angle_gamma   90.00
#
_symmetry.space_group_name_H-M   'P 1'
#
loop_
_entity.id
_entity.type
_entity.pdbx_description
1 polymer ?
#
loop_
_entity_poly.entity_id
_entity_poly.type
_entity_poly.pdbx_seq_one_letter_code
_entity_poly.pdbx_strand_id
1 'polypeptide(L)'
;PSGNDFVMLGEDKNKEYPINAIEMQYYRNIVTNTRLNDHLYSKAEGVRYSNSCRDISSTVPQDYFGMYSAIGSKFFKDIAIQEEPFASIWHFDESRIAIDRYSINIEKIYKEKIGKWTLLIDEFFIQKVRRFRSERLPNETGGILIGSFDLEYNIIYIIDSVLSPPDSQEWPMTYVRGCEGLQREVSRIQKLTLNNLEYVGEWHSHPDGHDCMPSTNDRTAFSWLVELMKIEGLPAIMLIVGDENSSFYIEHM
;
A
#
# COMPACT_ATOMS: atom_id res chain seq x y z
N PRO A 1 -8.13 5.43 16.24
CA PRO A 1 -9.14 6.19 15.45
C PRO A 1 -10.16 6.86 16.38
N SER A 2 -10.71 8.01 15.98
CA SER A 2 -11.69 8.81 16.73
C SER A 2 -13.10 8.20 16.80
N GLY A 3 -13.39 7.21 15.96
CA GLY A 3 -14.71 6.57 15.87
C GLY A 3 -15.71 7.31 14.96
N ASN A 4 -15.25 8.37 14.29
CA ASN A 4 -16.08 9.17 13.36
C ASN A 4 -16.29 8.48 12.02
N ASP A 5 -15.71 7.29 11.80
CA ASP A 5 -15.81 6.55 10.56
C ASP A 5 -16.22 5.11 10.79
N PHE A 6 -17.00 4.57 9.86
CA PHE A 6 -17.31 3.16 9.74
C PHE A 6 -16.75 2.63 8.43
N VAL A 7 -16.01 1.53 8.48
CA VAL A 7 -15.40 0.91 7.31
C VAL A 7 -16.01 -0.47 7.10
N MET A 8 -16.36 -0.78 5.86
CA MET A 8 -16.74 -2.13 5.47
C MET A 8 -15.98 -2.53 4.21
N LEU A 9 -15.35 -3.70 4.29
CA LEU A 9 -14.64 -4.36 3.20
C LEU A 9 -15.36 -5.68 2.92
N GLY A 10 -15.42 -6.09 1.66
CA GLY A 10 -15.99 -7.38 1.27
C GLY A 10 -15.24 -8.00 0.10
N GLU A 11 -14.94 -9.28 0.24
CA GLU A 11 -14.35 -10.11 -0.82
C GLU A 11 -15.37 -10.34 -1.94
N ASP A 12 -14.84 -10.67 -3.12
CA ASP A 12 -15.64 -11.23 -4.18
C ASP A 12 -16.06 -12.68 -3.85
N LYS A 13 -17.09 -13.18 -4.52
CA LYS A 13 -17.64 -14.52 -4.29
C LYS A 13 -16.60 -15.64 -4.48
N ASN A 14 -15.67 -15.47 -5.42
CA ASN A 14 -14.67 -16.48 -5.77
C ASN A 14 -13.36 -16.31 -4.99
N LYS A 15 -13.24 -15.24 -4.18
CA LYS A 15 -12.03 -14.88 -3.44
C LYS A 15 -10.81 -14.67 -4.34
N GLU A 16 -11.04 -14.19 -5.56
CA GLU A 16 -9.98 -13.68 -6.43
C GLU A 16 -9.33 -12.42 -5.83
N TYR A 17 -10.09 -11.68 -5.01
CA TYR A 17 -9.70 -10.48 -4.29
C TYR A 17 -9.77 -10.78 -2.79
N PRO A 18 -8.70 -11.34 -2.20
CA PRO A 18 -8.70 -11.68 -0.78
C PRO A 18 -8.74 -10.40 0.06
N ILE A 19 -9.40 -10.48 1.22
CA ILE A 19 -9.75 -9.30 2.04
C ILE A 19 -8.53 -8.46 2.45
N ASN A 20 -7.40 -9.12 2.71
CA ASN A 20 -6.12 -8.49 3.01
C ASN A 20 -5.62 -7.61 1.86
N ALA A 21 -5.77 -8.04 0.61
CA ALA A 21 -5.37 -7.24 -0.54
C ALA A 21 -6.32 -6.06 -0.76
N ILE A 22 -7.63 -6.25 -0.53
CA ILE A 22 -8.61 -5.16 -0.52
C ILE A 22 -8.26 -4.12 0.55
N GLU A 23 -7.85 -4.58 1.73
CA GLU A 23 -7.41 -3.71 2.82
C GLU A 23 -6.19 -2.86 2.42
N MET A 24 -5.21 -3.43 1.70
CA MET A 24 -4.07 -2.66 1.21
C MET A 24 -4.48 -1.56 0.22
N GLN A 25 -5.46 -1.82 -0.64
CA GLN A 25 -6.02 -0.79 -1.53
C GLN A 25 -6.79 0.29 -0.77
N TYR A 26 -7.48 -0.08 0.31
CA TYR A 26 -8.09 0.86 1.24
C TYR A 26 -7.04 1.78 1.87
N TYR A 27 -5.92 1.23 2.35
CA TYR A 27 -4.82 2.03 2.88
C TYR A 27 -4.22 2.99 1.84
N ARG A 28 -4.03 2.55 0.58
CA ARG A 28 -3.62 3.48 -0.50
C ARG A 28 -4.60 4.64 -0.66
N ASN A 29 -5.91 4.38 -0.57
CA ASN A 29 -6.92 5.43 -0.70
C ASN A 29 -6.85 6.44 0.44
N ILE A 30 -6.52 6.02 1.67
CA ILE A 30 -6.25 6.96 2.78
C ILE A 30 -5.05 7.85 2.45
N VAL A 31 -3.98 7.28 1.89
CA VAL A 31 -2.75 8.02 1.60
C VAL A 31 -2.92 9.05 0.47
N THR A 32 -3.73 8.71 -0.54
CA THR A 32 -3.88 9.48 -1.78
C THR A 32 -5.08 10.44 -1.76
N ASN A 33 -6.09 10.20 -0.93
CA ASN A 33 -7.25 11.06 -0.79
C ASN A 33 -7.12 11.97 0.44
N THR A 34 -6.90 13.26 0.21
CA THR A 34 -6.71 14.24 1.29
C THR A 34 -7.90 14.38 2.23
N ARG A 35 -9.11 14.00 1.80
CA ARG A 35 -10.31 13.97 2.67
C ARG A 35 -10.25 12.88 3.73
N LEU A 36 -9.41 11.87 3.54
CA LEU A 36 -9.24 10.74 4.46
C LEU A 36 -7.99 10.89 5.35
N ASN A 37 -7.29 12.03 5.31
CA ASN A 37 -6.04 12.20 6.07
C ASN A 37 -6.24 12.06 7.59
N ASP A 38 -7.42 12.41 8.11
CA ASP A 38 -7.75 12.29 9.53
C ASP A 38 -8.52 10.99 9.86
N HIS A 39 -8.73 10.11 8.88
CA HIS A 39 -9.56 8.90 9.00
C HIS A 39 -9.13 7.97 10.13
N LEU A 40 -7.82 7.68 10.23
CA LEU A 40 -7.27 6.83 11.29
C LEU A 40 -6.75 7.61 12.49
N TYR A 41 -6.84 8.95 12.44
CA TYR A 41 -6.35 9.80 13.52
C TYR A 41 -7.10 9.54 14.83
N SER A 42 -6.39 9.63 15.95
CA SER A 42 -6.96 9.54 17.30
C SER A 42 -6.47 10.73 18.11
N LYS A 43 -7.40 11.52 18.67
CA LYS A 43 -7.08 12.53 19.70
C LYS A 43 -6.88 11.91 21.08
N ALA A 44 -7.46 10.73 21.32
CA ALA A 44 -7.44 10.11 22.63
C ALA A 44 -6.10 9.40 22.86
N GLU A 45 -5.37 9.80 23.90
CA GLU A 45 -4.48 8.89 24.62
C GLU A 45 -5.35 7.71 25.07
N GLY A 46 -5.15 6.54 24.49
CA GLY A 46 -5.92 5.34 24.80
C GLY A 46 -6.02 5.11 26.30
N VAL A 47 -7.20 4.73 26.79
CA VAL A 47 -7.33 4.35 28.20
C VAL A 47 -6.64 3.01 28.38
N ARG A 48 -5.45 3.02 28.99
CA ARG A 48 -4.74 1.79 29.38
C ARG A 48 -5.53 1.11 30.50
N TYR A 49 -6.20 0.01 30.17
CA TYR A 49 -6.89 -0.83 31.14
C TYR A 49 -5.97 -1.90 31.78
N SER A 50 -4.77 -2.14 31.22
CA SER A 50 -3.75 -3.04 31.78
C SER A 50 -2.35 -2.78 31.18
N ASN A 51 -1.32 -3.52 31.64
CA ASN A 51 0.08 -3.40 31.24
C ASN A 51 0.46 -4.20 29.97
N SER A 52 -0.52 -4.68 29.19
CA SER A 52 -0.26 -5.40 27.93
C SER A 52 -0.21 -4.43 26.75
N CYS A 53 0.67 -4.68 25.77
CA CYS A 53 0.82 -3.87 24.55
C CYS A 53 -0.42 -3.85 23.63
N ARG A 54 -1.54 -4.49 24.03
CA ARG A 54 -2.83 -4.53 23.32
C ARG A 54 -3.98 -3.82 24.06
N ASP A 55 -3.72 -3.13 25.18
CA ASP A 55 -4.77 -2.60 26.08
C ASP A 55 -5.26 -1.17 25.78
N ILE A 56 -5.14 -0.70 24.55
CA ILE A 56 -5.71 0.60 24.16
C ILE A 56 -7.11 0.36 23.61
N SER A 57 -8.11 0.47 24.49
CA SER A 57 -9.51 0.59 24.07
C SER A 57 -9.77 2.03 23.63
N SER A 58 -10.45 2.19 22.49
CA SER A 58 -10.96 3.49 22.06
C SER A 58 -12.41 3.63 22.53
N THR A 59 -12.72 4.79 23.09
CA THR A 59 -14.10 5.15 23.44
C THR A 59 -14.81 5.65 22.19
N VAL A 60 -15.90 5.00 21.79
CA VAL A 60 -16.75 5.46 20.68
C VAL A 60 -18.09 5.96 21.25
N PRO A 61 -18.56 7.16 20.88
CA PRO A 61 -19.87 7.66 21.28
C PRO A 61 -21.02 6.70 20.89
N GLN A 62 -22.01 6.56 21.78
CA GLN A 62 -23.11 5.60 21.62
C GLN A 62 -24.03 5.93 20.43
N ASP A 63 -24.20 7.22 20.15
CA ASP A 63 -24.91 7.76 18.98
C ASP A 63 -24.22 7.36 17.67
N TYR A 64 -22.88 7.43 17.60
CA TYR A 64 -22.13 6.99 16.42
C TYR A 64 -22.32 5.49 16.19
N PHE A 65 -22.24 4.69 17.27
CA PHE A 65 -22.49 3.26 17.19
C PHE A 65 -23.91 2.94 16.68
N GLY A 66 -24.94 3.65 17.16
CA GLY A 66 -26.31 3.49 16.72
C GLY A 66 -26.51 3.81 15.24
N MET A 67 -25.94 4.92 14.77
CA MET A 67 -25.95 5.32 13.36
C MET A 67 -25.27 4.28 12.47
N TYR A 68 -24.06 3.86 12.83
CA TYR A 68 -23.30 2.88 12.03
C TYR A 68 -23.90 1.48 12.08
N SER A 69 -24.57 1.10 13.17
CA SER A 69 -25.34 -0.14 13.22
C SER A 69 -26.49 -0.14 12.20
N ALA A 70 -27.19 0.99 12.07
CA ALA A 70 -28.26 1.13 11.08
C ALA A 70 -27.73 1.09 9.64
N ILE A 71 -26.64 1.81 9.35
CA ILE A 71 -25.98 1.78 8.04
C ILE A 71 -25.48 0.39 7.72
N GLY A 72 -24.70 -0.22 8.62
CA GLY A 72 -24.14 -1.55 8.43
C GLY A 72 -25.24 -2.58 8.18
N SER A 73 -26.33 -2.55 8.95
CA SER A 73 -27.47 -3.47 8.73
C SER A 73 -28.15 -3.28 7.38
N LYS A 74 -28.31 -2.02 6.93
CA LYS A 74 -28.91 -1.72 5.63
C LYS A 74 -27.98 -2.13 4.49
N PHE A 75 -26.73 -1.70 4.54
CA PHE A 75 -25.75 -1.95 3.50
C PHE A 75 -25.41 -3.43 3.39
N PHE A 76 -25.24 -4.14 4.50
CA PHE A 76 -25.02 -5.59 4.52
C PHE A 76 -26.09 -6.35 3.72
N LYS A 77 -27.37 -5.97 3.83
CA LYS A 77 -28.45 -6.59 3.05
C LYS A 77 -28.33 -6.32 1.55
N ASP A 78 -27.83 -5.14 1.19
CA ASP A 78 -27.65 -4.75 -0.20
C ASP A 78 -26.43 -5.49 -0.82
N ILE A 79 -25.35 -5.69 -0.06
CA ILE A 79 -24.14 -6.41 -0.52
C ILE A 79 -24.18 -7.93 -0.34
N ALA A 80 -25.09 -8.48 0.47
CA ALA A 80 -25.17 -9.94 0.68
C ALA A 80 -25.45 -10.73 -0.61
N ILE A 81 -25.89 -10.03 -1.67
CA ILE A 81 -26.20 -10.58 -3.00
C ILE A 81 -25.12 -10.12 -4.02
N GLN A 82 -24.20 -9.24 -3.63
CA GLN A 82 -23.15 -8.74 -4.49
C GLN A 82 -22.01 -9.77 -4.59
N GLU A 83 -21.57 -10.04 -5.82
CA GLU A 83 -20.48 -10.99 -6.09
C GLU A 83 -19.12 -10.30 -6.28
N GLU A 84 -19.12 -8.98 -6.45
CA GLU A 84 -17.95 -8.13 -6.71
C GLU A 84 -17.30 -7.62 -5.42
N PRO A 85 -15.97 -7.46 -5.38
CA PRO A 85 -15.27 -6.95 -4.20
C PRO A 85 -15.62 -5.48 -3.98
N PHE A 86 -15.59 -5.03 -2.73
CA PHE A 86 -15.81 -3.62 -2.42
C PHE A 86 -15.08 -3.18 -1.16
N ALA A 87 -14.82 -1.87 -1.11
CA ALA A 87 -14.43 -1.18 0.10
C ALA A 87 -15.22 0.13 0.19
N SER A 88 -15.71 0.47 1.38
CA SER A 88 -16.46 1.70 1.60
C SER A 88 -16.21 2.25 3.00
N ILE A 89 -16.12 3.56 3.08
CA ILE A 89 -15.97 4.33 4.32
C ILE A 89 -17.19 5.23 4.45
N TRP A 90 -17.84 5.19 5.60
CA TRP A 90 -18.89 6.13 5.98
C TRP A 90 -18.33 7.08 7.02
N HIS A 91 -18.33 8.36 6.70
CA HIS A 91 -17.81 9.42 7.56
C HIS A 91 -18.95 10.25 8.11
N PHE A 92 -18.98 10.46 9.42
CA PHE A 92 -19.91 11.40 10.04
C PHE A 92 -19.30 12.80 10.08
N ASP A 93 -19.90 13.72 9.32
CA ASP A 93 -19.60 15.15 9.38
C ASP A 93 -20.43 15.80 10.50
N GLU A 94 -19.78 16.06 11.63
CA GLU A 94 -20.37 16.70 12.80
C GLU A 94 -20.93 18.11 12.51
N SER A 95 -20.35 18.84 11.55
CA SER A 95 -20.77 20.22 11.24
C SER A 95 -22.11 20.27 10.51
N ARG A 96 -22.36 19.27 9.66
CA ARG A 96 -23.61 19.13 8.89
C ARG A 96 -24.60 18.16 9.51
N ILE A 97 -24.16 17.36 10.49
CA ILE A 97 -24.91 16.22 11.04
C ILE A 97 -25.34 15.30 9.89
N ALA A 98 -24.38 14.92 9.06
CA ALA A 98 -24.60 14.14 7.85
C ALA A 98 -23.56 13.03 7.71
N ILE A 99 -23.92 11.96 6.99
CA ILE A 99 -23.01 10.86 6.70
C ILE A 99 -22.69 10.87 5.23
N ASP A 100 -21.40 11.00 4.90
CA ASP A 100 -20.90 10.85 3.55
C ASP A 100 -20.38 9.43 3.36
N ARG A 101 -20.61 8.85 2.18
CA ARG A 101 -20.02 7.57 1.79
C ARG A 101 -18.91 7.80 0.77
N TYR A 102 -17.74 7.27 1.08
CA TYR A 102 -16.60 7.15 0.17
C TYR A 102 -16.49 5.71 -0.29
N SER A 103 -16.88 5.46 -1.54
CA SER A 103 -16.64 4.18 -2.20
C SER A 103 -15.23 4.15 -2.77
N ILE A 104 -14.50 3.07 -2.51
CA ILE A 104 -13.16 2.86 -3.03
C ILE A 104 -13.26 1.96 -4.26
N ASN A 105 -12.62 2.39 -5.36
CA ASN A 105 -12.47 1.54 -6.54
C ASN A 105 -11.48 0.41 -6.23
N ILE A 106 -11.90 -0.84 -6.40
CA ILE A 106 -11.04 -2.00 -6.22
C ILE A 106 -10.38 -2.31 -7.56
N GLU A 107 -9.07 -2.11 -7.60
CA GLU A 107 -8.20 -2.41 -8.71
C GLU A 107 -7.98 -3.92 -8.83
N LYS A 108 -7.80 -4.39 -10.05
CA LYS A 108 -7.46 -5.78 -10.32
C LYS A 108 -6.17 -6.17 -9.61
N ILE A 109 -6.20 -7.31 -8.92
CA ILE A 109 -5.04 -7.85 -8.20
C ILE A 109 -4.33 -8.89 -9.08
N TYR A 110 -3.01 -8.85 -9.05
CA TYR A 110 -2.13 -9.85 -9.61
C TYR A 110 -1.37 -10.55 -8.49
N LYS A 111 -1.26 -11.87 -8.64
CA LYS A 111 -0.57 -12.74 -7.71
C LYS A 111 0.58 -13.43 -8.42
N GLU A 112 1.78 -13.30 -7.87
CA GLU A 112 2.97 -13.95 -8.37
C GLU A 112 3.65 -14.73 -7.25
N LYS A 113 4.21 -15.91 -7.55
CA LYS A 113 4.95 -16.71 -6.57
C LYS A 113 6.43 -16.69 -6.93
N ILE A 114 7.26 -16.20 -6.01
CA ILE A 114 8.71 -16.04 -6.19
C ILE A 114 9.40 -16.72 -5.02
N GLY A 115 9.96 -17.90 -5.26
CA GLY A 115 10.50 -18.76 -4.21
C GLY A 115 9.41 -19.13 -3.19
N LYS A 116 9.66 -18.82 -1.91
CA LYS A 116 8.70 -19.03 -0.82
C LYS A 116 7.64 -17.94 -0.70
N TRP A 117 7.89 -16.77 -1.29
CA TRP A 117 7.05 -15.59 -1.14
C TRP A 117 5.92 -15.56 -2.17
N THR A 118 4.77 -15.07 -1.72
CA THR A 118 3.67 -14.67 -2.59
C THR A 118 3.65 -13.16 -2.68
N LEU A 119 3.78 -12.63 -3.88
CA LEU A 119 3.65 -11.21 -4.16
C LEU A 119 2.22 -10.90 -4.60
N LEU A 120 1.60 -9.92 -3.95
CA LEU A 120 0.31 -9.35 -4.33
C LEU A 120 0.50 -7.89 -4.73
N ILE A 121 0.20 -7.59 -5.99
CA ILE A 121 0.27 -6.25 -6.58
C ILE A 121 -1.06 -5.92 -7.25
N ASP A 122 -1.36 -4.65 -7.44
CA ASP A 122 -2.55 -4.25 -8.18
C ASP A 122 -2.26 -3.43 -9.44
N GLU A 123 -3.28 -3.35 -10.29
CA GLU A 123 -3.23 -2.68 -11.57
C GLU A 123 -2.83 -1.21 -11.46
N PHE A 124 -3.30 -0.50 -10.43
CA PHE A 124 -2.95 0.91 -10.23
C PHE A 124 -1.44 1.09 -10.04
N PHE A 125 -0.81 0.27 -9.20
CA PHE A 125 0.64 0.33 -8.99
C PHE A 125 1.40 0.06 -10.31
N ILE A 126 1.02 -0.99 -11.03
CA ILE A 126 1.64 -1.37 -12.31
C ILE A 126 1.53 -0.22 -13.32
N GLN A 127 0.34 0.37 -13.47
CA GLN A 127 0.12 1.48 -14.39
C GLN A 127 0.91 2.72 -13.97
N LYS A 128 0.99 3.01 -12.67
CA LYS A 128 1.74 4.16 -12.15
C LYS A 128 3.22 4.08 -12.52
N VAL A 129 3.89 2.95 -12.26
CA VAL A 129 5.32 2.81 -12.55
C VAL A 129 5.60 2.74 -14.05
N ARG A 130 4.72 2.08 -14.84
CA ARG A 130 4.83 2.05 -16.31
C ARG A 130 4.67 3.43 -16.93
N ARG A 131 3.67 4.19 -16.49
CA ARG A 131 3.47 5.57 -16.94
C ARG A 131 4.68 6.42 -16.61
N PHE A 132 5.21 6.32 -15.40
CA PHE A 132 6.38 7.10 -15.00
C PHE A 132 7.63 6.73 -15.81
N ARG A 133 7.85 5.45 -16.10
CA ARG A 133 8.89 5.01 -17.05
C ARG A 133 8.71 5.71 -18.40
N SER A 134 7.52 5.65 -19.00
CA SER A 134 7.25 6.26 -20.30
C SER A 134 7.51 7.77 -20.32
N GLU A 135 7.26 8.46 -19.21
CA GLU A 135 7.53 9.90 -19.05
C GLU A 135 9.03 10.24 -18.93
N ARG A 136 9.89 9.25 -18.61
CA ARG A 136 11.33 9.44 -18.36
C ARG A 136 12.25 8.88 -19.44
N LEU A 137 11.71 8.13 -20.40
CA LEU A 137 12.47 7.65 -21.56
C LEU A 137 13.20 8.80 -22.28
N PRO A 138 14.43 8.58 -22.78
CA PRO A 138 15.15 7.30 -22.85
C PRO A 138 15.96 6.97 -21.58
N ASN A 139 15.82 7.73 -20.50
CA ASN A 139 16.59 7.50 -19.28
C ASN A 139 15.95 6.43 -18.40
N GLU A 140 16.78 5.74 -17.64
CA GLU A 140 16.34 4.95 -16.50
C GLU A 140 15.83 5.88 -15.40
N THR A 141 14.74 5.49 -14.75
CA THR A 141 14.19 6.13 -13.56
C THR A 141 13.80 5.06 -12.55
N GLY A 142 13.21 5.43 -11.42
CA GLY A 142 12.75 4.47 -10.44
C GLY A 142 12.07 5.09 -9.24
N GLY A 143 12.29 4.51 -8.08
CA GLY A 143 11.74 4.98 -6.81
C GLY A 143 11.71 3.87 -5.77
N ILE A 144 11.01 4.14 -4.68
CA ILE A 144 10.78 3.15 -3.62
C ILE A 144 9.40 2.51 -3.77
N LEU A 145 9.28 1.27 -3.30
CA LEU A 145 8.05 0.50 -3.25
C LEU A 145 7.37 0.71 -1.90
N ILE A 146 6.06 0.94 -1.92
CA ILE A 146 5.22 1.10 -0.73
C ILE A 146 4.24 -0.06 -0.64
N GLY A 147 4.14 -0.64 0.55
CA GLY A 147 3.46 -1.90 0.73
C GLY A 147 3.41 -2.35 2.17
N SER A 148 3.27 -3.65 2.37
CA SER A 148 3.27 -4.29 3.68
C SER A 148 3.79 -5.73 3.59
N PHE A 149 4.16 -6.30 4.73
CA PHE A 149 4.62 -7.68 4.85
C PHE A 149 3.69 -8.51 5.75
N ASP A 150 3.38 -9.72 5.30
CA ASP A 150 2.83 -10.78 6.13
C ASP A 150 3.87 -11.90 6.22
N LEU A 151 4.68 -11.83 7.28
CA LEU A 151 5.80 -12.76 7.48
C LEU A 151 5.32 -14.16 7.88
N GLU A 152 4.12 -14.28 8.48
CA GLU A 152 3.55 -15.57 8.88
C GLU A 152 3.16 -16.40 7.65
N TYR A 153 2.53 -15.76 6.66
CA TYR A 153 2.10 -16.43 5.42
C TYR A 153 3.07 -16.24 4.24
N ASN A 154 4.20 -15.58 4.46
CA ASN A 154 5.17 -15.20 3.43
C ASN A 154 4.50 -14.43 2.26
N ILE A 155 3.71 -13.41 2.58
CA ILE A 155 3.06 -12.53 1.58
C ILE A 155 3.71 -11.16 1.62
N ILE A 156 3.98 -10.61 0.44
CA ILE A 156 4.42 -9.22 0.26
C ILE A 156 3.31 -8.52 -0.52
N TYR A 157 2.85 -7.38 -0.02
CA TYR A 157 1.91 -6.52 -0.73
C TYR A 157 2.66 -5.32 -1.27
N ILE A 158 2.48 -4.99 -2.55
CA ILE A 158 2.99 -3.74 -3.14
C ILE A 158 1.80 -3.03 -3.79
N ILE A 159 1.46 -1.87 -3.25
CA ILE A 159 0.25 -1.14 -3.65
C ILE A 159 0.53 0.26 -4.20
N ASP A 160 1.74 0.78 -4.03
CA ASP A 160 2.10 2.10 -4.52
C ASP A 160 3.62 2.27 -4.59
N SER A 161 4.04 3.43 -5.10
CA SER A 161 5.44 3.86 -5.10
C SER A 161 5.56 5.36 -4.79
N VAL A 162 6.59 5.71 -4.04
CA VAL A 162 7.15 7.06 -4.08
C VAL A 162 8.18 7.09 -5.21
N LEU A 163 7.85 7.83 -6.27
CA LEU A 163 8.61 7.91 -7.50
C LEU A 163 9.96 8.62 -7.29
N SER A 164 10.81 8.59 -8.32
CA SER A 164 12.18 9.09 -8.32
C SER A 164 12.31 10.46 -7.62
N PRO A 165 13.12 10.54 -6.54
CA PRO A 165 13.42 11.79 -5.86
C PRO A 165 14.00 12.86 -6.79
N PRO A 166 13.79 14.16 -6.50
CA PRO A 166 14.31 15.25 -7.33
C PRO A 166 15.85 15.29 -7.44
N ASP A 167 16.55 14.77 -6.43
CA ASP A 167 18.01 14.68 -6.38
C ASP A 167 18.58 13.38 -6.99
N SER A 168 17.72 12.54 -7.58
CA SER A 168 18.15 11.35 -8.32
C SER A 168 18.90 11.72 -9.59
N GLN A 169 19.80 10.83 -9.99
CA GLN A 169 20.52 10.95 -11.26
C GLN A 169 20.03 9.87 -12.24
N GLU A 170 19.48 10.32 -13.36
CA GLU A 170 18.79 9.50 -14.37
C GLU A 170 19.54 9.56 -15.70
N TRP A 171 20.02 8.42 -16.19
CA TRP A 171 20.71 8.29 -17.48
C TRP A 171 20.21 7.05 -18.23
N PRO A 172 20.49 6.93 -19.55
CA PRO A 172 20.01 5.80 -20.34
C PRO A 172 20.50 4.40 -19.94
N MET A 173 21.51 4.27 -19.09
CA MET A 173 22.03 2.95 -18.67
C MET A 173 22.33 2.90 -17.17
N THR A 174 21.89 3.91 -16.42
CA THR A 174 22.15 4.00 -14.99
C THR A 174 21.12 4.89 -14.33
N TYR A 175 20.56 4.40 -13.24
CA TYR A 175 19.77 5.17 -12.30
C TYR A 175 20.45 5.15 -10.91
N VAL A 176 20.64 6.34 -10.33
CA VAL A 176 21.08 6.50 -8.94
C VAL A 176 20.00 7.23 -8.17
N ARG A 177 19.30 6.50 -7.28
CA ARG A 177 18.21 7.06 -6.47
C ARG A 177 18.74 8.07 -5.45
N GLY A 178 18.19 9.28 -5.50
CA GLY A 178 18.37 10.31 -4.48
C GLY A 178 17.62 10.00 -3.18
N CYS A 179 17.63 10.90 -2.21
CA CYS A 179 16.88 10.71 -0.95
C CYS A 179 16.03 11.91 -0.54
N GLU A 180 16.01 12.97 -1.34
CA GLU A 180 15.29 14.19 -1.02
C GLU A 180 13.78 13.90 -0.84
N GLY A 181 13.29 14.22 0.37
CA GLY A 181 11.87 14.06 0.71
C GLY A 181 11.41 12.64 1.04
N LEU A 182 12.19 11.58 0.75
CA LEU A 182 11.75 10.19 0.95
C LEU A 182 11.35 9.89 2.39
N GLN A 183 12.21 10.22 3.36
CA GLN A 183 11.92 9.96 4.78
C GLN A 183 10.61 10.63 5.23
N ARG A 184 10.39 11.88 4.79
CA ARG A 184 9.17 12.63 5.11
C ARG A 184 7.94 11.94 4.53
N GLU A 185 8.03 11.48 3.28
CA GLU A 185 6.90 10.87 2.60
C GLU A 185 6.57 9.49 3.18
N VAL A 186 7.58 8.66 3.45
CA VAL A 186 7.39 7.37 4.14
C VAL A 186 6.80 7.57 5.54
N SER A 187 7.31 8.52 6.32
CA SER A 187 6.74 8.85 7.64
C SER A 187 5.30 9.36 7.55
N ARG A 188 4.94 10.11 6.49
CA ARG A 188 3.57 10.55 6.25
C ARG A 188 2.66 9.35 5.97
N ILE A 189 3.08 8.45 5.09
CA ILE A 189 2.35 7.22 4.73
C ILE A 189 2.13 6.36 5.97
N GLN A 190 3.19 6.07 6.72
CA GLN A 190 3.13 5.30 7.96
C GLN A 190 2.18 5.95 8.98
N LYS A 191 2.27 7.26 9.18
CA LYS A 191 1.38 7.98 10.11
C LYS A 191 -0.09 7.89 9.69
N LEU A 192 -0.39 8.13 8.41
CA LEU A 192 -1.76 8.10 7.89
C LEU A 192 -2.38 6.71 7.96
N THR A 193 -1.55 5.66 7.88
CA THR A 193 -2.00 4.26 7.85
C THR A 193 -1.77 3.52 9.17
N LEU A 194 -1.36 4.21 10.25
CA LEU A 194 -0.97 3.58 11.52
C LEU A 194 0.08 2.45 11.36
N ASN A 195 1.05 2.67 10.48
CA ASN A 195 2.12 1.74 10.09
C ASN A 195 1.65 0.49 9.33
N ASN A 196 0.42 0.46 8.80
CA ASN A 196 -0.01 -0.65 7.93
C ASN A 196 0.64 -0.59 6.54
N LEU A 197 1.07 0.60 6.10
CA LEU A 197 1.91 0.77 4.90
C LEU A 197 3.30 1.28 5.26
N GLU A 198 4.31 0.68 4.66
CA GLU A 198 5.72 0.97 4.86
C GLU A 198 6.54 0.83 3.58
N TYR A 199 7.84 1.10 3.69
CA TYR A 199 8.82 0.85 2.64
C TYR A 199 9.05 -0.66 2.52
N VAL A 200 8.92 -1.20 1.31
CA VAL A 200 9.09 -2.65 1.08
C VAL A 200 10.21 -3.02 0.11
N GLY A 201 10.79 -2.05 -0.59
CA GLY A 201 11.85 -2.32 -1.54
C GLY A 201 12.07 -1.19 -2.53
N GLU A 202 12.83 -1.49 -3.58
CA GLU A 202 13.27 -0.53 -4.58
C GLU A 202 12.77 -0.94 -5.96
N TRP A 203 12.60 0.02 -6.85
CA TRP A 203 12.37 -0.29 -8.26
C TRP A 203 13.08 0.69 -9.18
N HIS A 204 13.36 0.22 -10.38
CA HIS A 204 13.84 1.04 -11.48
C HIS A 204 13.34 0.53 -12.83
N SER A 205 13.52 1.34 -13.86
CA SER A 205 13.14 0.99 -15.23
C SER A 205 14.36 0.81 -16.11
N HIS A 206 14.28 -0.11 -17.07
CA HIS A 206 15.22 -0.17 -18.20
C HIS A 206 14.63 0.53 -19.44
N PRO A 207 15.46 1.14 -20.31
CA PRO A 207 14.99 1.80 -21.53
C PRO A 207 14.44 0.82 -22.56
N ASP A 208 13.90 1.36 -23.66
CA ASP A 208 13.37 0.54 -24.76
C ASP A 208 14.46 -0.34 -25.39
N GLY A 209 14.09 -1.56 -25.75
CA GLY A 209 15.01 -2.55 -26.34
C GLY A 209 15.89 -3.30 -25.33
N HIS A 210 15.73 -3.05 -24.03
CA HIS A 210 16.39 -3.79 -22.96
C HIS A 210 15.40 -4.71 -22.23
N ASP A 211 15.87 -5.89 -21.83
CA ASP A 211 15.08 -6.80 -21.00
C ASP A 211 15.08 -6.38 -19.52
N CYS A 212 14.32 -7.07 -18.68
CA CYS A 212 14.29 -6.83 -17.25
C CYS A 212 15.37 -7.61 -16.48
N MET A 213 16.43 -8.12 -17.12
CA MET A 213 17.49 -8.84 -16.42
C MET A 213 18.43 -7.87 -15.71
N PRO A 214 18.74 -8.11 -14.42
CA PRO A 214 19.57 -7.20 -13.65
C PRO A 214 21.01 -7.25 -14.16
N SER A 215 21.54 -6.07 -14.46
CA SER A 215 22.94 -5.82 -14.75
C SER A 215 23.83 -6.13 -13.55
N THR A 216 25.15 -6.06 -13.72
CA THR A 216 26.10 -6.19 -12.60
C THR A 216 25.89 -5.11 -11.53
N ASN A 217 25.52 -3.89 -11.93
CA ASN A 217 25.24 -2.80 -11.00
C ASN A 217 23.95 -3.06 -10.23
N ASP A 218 22.90 -3.54 -10.90
CA ASP A 218 21.62 -3.87 -10.26
C ASP A 218 21.78 -4.99 -9.23
N ARG A 219 22.56 -6.03 -9.56
CA ARG A 219 22.87 -7.12 -8.61
C ARG A 219 23.62 -6.61 -7.40
N THR A 220 24.58 -5.70 -7.61
CA THR A 220 25.34 -5.08 -6.52
C THR A 220 24.40 -4.29 -5.62
N ALA A 221 23.58 -3.39 -6.19
CA ALA A 221 22.59 -2.61 -5.45
C ALA A 221 21.59 -3.50 -4.70
N PHE A 222 21.14 -4.59 -5.33
CA PHE A 222 20.24 -5.55 -4.70
C PHE A 222 20.90 -6.28 -3.53
N SER A 223 22.17 -6.66 -3.62
CA SER A 223 22.90 -7.24 -2.49
C SER A 223 23.01 -6.27 -1.30
N TRP A 224 23.20 -4.97 -1.56
CA TRP A 224 23.16 -3.96 -0.49
C TRP A 224 21.77 -3.87 0.15
N LEU A 225 20.71 -3.92 -0.66
CA LEU A 225 19.32 -3.93 -0.17
C LEU A 225 19.04 -5.18 0.69
N VAL A 226 19.53 -6.35 0.28
CA VAL A 226 19.41 -7.61 1.04
C VAL A 226 20.03 -7.46 2.43
N GLU A 227 21.26 -6.94 2.54
CA GLU A 227 21.91 -6.75 3.83
C GLU A 227 21.18 -5.72 4.70
N LEU A 228 20.59 -4.68 4.11
CA LEU A 228 19.79 -3.69 4.83
C LEU A 228 18.51 -4.31 5.40
N MET A 229 17.69 -4.95 4.56
CA MET A 229 16.38 -5.50 4.95
C MET A 229 16.53 -6.64 5.97
N LYS A 230 17.64 -7.38 5.88
CA LYS A 230 17.98 -8.45 6.83
C LYS A 230 18.15 -7.97 8.27
N ILE A 231 18.59 -6.72 8.49
CA ILE A 231 18.72 -6.16 9.85
C ILE A 231 17.36 -6.12 10.55
N GLU A 232 16.29 -5.91 9.79
CA GLU A 232 14.91 -5.87 10.27
C GLU A 232 14.19 -7.23 10.13
N GLY A 233 14.87 -8.25 9.60
CA GLY A 233 14.29 -9.58 9.35
C GLY A 233 13.27 -9.58 8.22
N LEU A 234 13.37 -8.64 7.27
CA LEU A 234 12.46 -8.47 6.15
C LEU A 234 13.08 -8.97 4.83
N PRO A 235 12.26 -9.44 3.86
CA PRO A 235 12.76 -9.78 2.53
C PRO A 235 13.13 -8.51 1.76
N ALA A 236 14.20 -8.58 0.96
CA ALA A 236 14.52 -7.54 0.00
C ALA A 236 13.77 -7.77 -1.31
N ILE A 237 13.16 -6.71 -1.84
CA ILE A 237 12.46 -6.72 -3.13
C ILE A 237 13.07 -5.68 -4.06
N MET A 238 13.38 -6.09 -5.28
CA MET A 238 13.72 -5.20 -6.38
C MET A 238 12.81 -5.47 -7.57
N LEU A 239 12.21 -4.43 -8.12
CA LEU A 239 11.42 -4.48 -9.34
C LEU A 239 12.18 -3.80 -10.48
N ILE A 240 12.29 -4.48 -11.63
CA ILE A 240 12.76 -3.90 -12.88
C ILE A 240 11.59 -3.80 -13.86
N VAL A 241 11.33 -2.60 -14.36
CA VAL A 241 10.25 -2.32 -15.32
C VAL A 241 10.84 -2.09 -16.72
N GLY A 242 10.54 -3.00 -17.64
CA GLY A 242 10.92 -2.90 -19.06
C GLY A 242 9.79 -2.39 -19.93
N ASP A 243 9.92 -2.62 -21.24
CA ASP A 243 8.95 -2.18 -22.25
C ASP A 243 7.65 -2.99 -22.20
N GLU A 244 7.74 -4.30 -22.42
CA GLU A 244 6.58 -5.20 -22.44
C GLU A 244 6.34 -5.92 -21.11
N ASN A 245 7.39 -6.04 -20.29
CA ASN A 245 7.36 -6.86 -19.07
C ASN A 245 7.93 -6.14 -17.85
N SER A 246 7.80 -6.80 -16.71
CA SER A 246 8.35 -6.38 -15.44
C SER A 246 8.85 -7.62 -14.73
N SER A 247 9.94 -7.51 -13.97
CA SER A 247 10.52 -8.64 -13.23
C SER A 247 10.78 -8.26 -11.79
N PHE A 248 10.24 -9.07 -10.88
CA PHE A 248 10.48 -8.94 -9.45
C PHE A 248 11.58 -9.91 -9.01
N TYR A 249 12.47 -9.41 -8.18
CA TYR A 249 13.54 -10.17 -7.52
C TYR A 249 13.31 -10.09 -6.01
N ILE A 250 13.20 -11.24 -5.37
CA ILE A 250 12.95 -11.34 -3.93
C ILE A 250 14.00 -12.25 -3.31
N GLU A 251 14.66 -11.77 -2.26
CA GLU A 251 15.65 -12.54 -1.50
C GLU A 251 15.42 -12.37 0.00
N HIS A 252 15.43 -13.52 0.70
CA HIS A 252 15.32 -13.61 2.15
C HIS A 252 16.12 -14.82 2.60
N MET A 253 17.20 -14.60 3.35
CA MET A 253 17.98 -15.67 3.96
C MET A 253 17.24 -16.34 5.11
#